data_AF-A0A960SVL8-F1
#
_entry.id   AF-A0A960SVL8-F1
#
_cell.length_a   1.000
_cell.length_b   1.000
_cell.length_c   1.000
_cell.angle_alpha   90.00
_cell.angle_beta   90.00
_cell.angle_gamma   90.00
#
_symmetry.space_group_name_H-M   'P 1'
#
loop_
_entity.id
_entity.type
_entity.pdbx_description
1 polymer ?
#
loop_
_entity_poly.entity_id
_entity_poly.type
_entity_poly.pdbx_seq_one_letter_code
_entity_poly.pdbx_strand_id
1 'polypeptide(L)'
;MKTRTTPNRPDRGFALVVTLSLMILLSILAVGLLSLSGIALRSSSGAEAEARAYANARMAVVVAISELQKHAGDDRRITADAAILSENSPQPHMVGVWDSWSPSMVSQPDRKAPDYDEPKNEGFRGWLVSSPELEAVGERDWHETTAAEETDGWVSVFSVEQNGFDLNAQLVETPKGAMAWAVSQENTKAKVNIGGRDAEPDPNVVLHAQRRPSLALSKTLKQPEKNWNLRAGRLCSIQQIGLDPELSAADPLAAALAGASHSVHSQGLLCDVVHGGLKTDLSLGFELGDGDFASSSWGDVPNPFRTPRV
;
A
#
# COMPACT_ATOMS: atom_id res chain seq x y z
N MET A 1 57.41 -41.00 88.00
CA MET A 1 57.03 -39.94 87.05
C MET A 1 56.81 -40.55 85.68
N LYS A 2 55.56 -40.64 85.20
CA LYS A 2 55.21 -41.08 83.84
C LYS A 2 54.26 -40.04 83.26
N THR A 3 54.76 -39.21 82.35
CA THR A 3 53.98 -38.21 81.62
C THR A 3 53.18 -38.91 80.51
N ARG A 4 51.85 -38.79 80.57
CA ARG A 4 50.93 -39.26 79.53
C ARG A 4 50.72 -38.12 78.53
N THR A 5 51.19 -38.28 77.31
CA THR A 5 50.82 -37.44 76.17
C THR A 5 49.53 -37.97 75.54
N THR A 6 48.48 -37.16 75.53
CA THR A 6 47.23 -37.44 74.81
C THR A 6 47.38 -37.12 73.32
N PRO A 7 46.86 -37.96 72.40
CA PRO A 7 46.92 -37.68 70.97
C PRO A 7 45.89 -36.62 70.60
N ASN A 8 46.34 -35.56 69.91
CA ASN A 8 45.49 -34.50 69.38
C ASN A 8 44.65 -35.07 68.21
N ARG A 9 43.31 -35.08 68.33
CA ARG A 9 42.41 -35.51 67.25
C ARG A 9 42.34 -34.36 66.23
N PRO A 10 42.69 -34.58 64.95
CA PRO A 10 42.56 -33.54 63.94
C PRO A 10 41.07 -33.24 63.69
N ASP A 11 40.72 -31.96 63.60
CA ASP A 11 39.38 -31.48 63.29
C ASP A 11 38.96 -31.92 61.88
N ARG A 12 38.19 -33.01 61.78
CA ARG A 12 37.74 -33.63 60.51
C ARG A 12 36.55 -32.92 59.85
N GLY A 13 36.14 -31.74 60.34
CA GLY A 13 35.00 -30.97 59.81
C GLY A 13 35.34 -29.97 58.70
N PHE A 14 36.57 -29.45 58.65
CA PHE A 14 36.93 -28.33 57.78
C PHE A 14 36.93 -28.69 56.28
N ALA A 15 37.42 -29.88 55.92
CA ALA A 15 37.43 -30.35 54.54
C ALA A 15 36.02 -30.50 53.96
N LEU A 16 35.06 -30.96 54.76
CA LEU A 16 33.66 -31.10 54.34
C LEU A 16 33.03 -29.74 54.02
N VAL A 17 33.26 -28.74 54.89
CA VAL A 17 32.78 -27.36 54.67
C VAL A 17 33.37 -26.78 53.38
N VAL A 18 34.67 -26.96 53.14
CA VAL A 18 35.33 -26.51 51.90
C VAL A 18 34.73 -27.19 50.66
N THR A 19 34.50 -28.50 50.70
CA THR A 19 33.89 -29.22 49.57
C THR A 19 32.43 -28.82 49.34
N LEU A 20 31.66 -28.59 50.40
CA LEU A 20 30.27 -28.15 50.31
C LEU A 20 30.20 -26.72 49.75
N SER A 21 31.03 -25.81 50.25
CA SER A 21 31.15 -24.45 49.71
C SER A 21 31.59 -24.45 48.25
N LEU A 22 32.53 -25.31 47.86
CA LEU A 22 32.98 -25.45 46.48
C LEU A 22 31.87 -26.03 45.58
N MET A 23 31.14 -27.05 46.03
CA MET A 23 30.03 -27.63 45.27
C MET A 23 28.86 -26.66 45.12
N ILE A 24 28.54 -25.89 46.17
CA ILE A 24 27.51 -24.84 46.10
C ILE A 24 27.94 -23.75 45.13
N LEU A 25 29.20 -23.31 45.19
CA LEU A 25 29.74 -22.32 44.26
C LEU A 25 29.65 -22.79 42.81
N LEU A 26 30.09 -24.03 42.53
CA LEU A 26 30.02 -24.64 41.20
C LEU A 26 28.57 -24.78 40.72
N SER A 27 27.65 -25.14 41.61
CA SER A 27 26.22 -25.27 41.30
C SER A 27 25.60 -23.92 40.93
N ILE A 28 25.88 -22.87 41.71
CA ILE A 28 25.42 -21.50 41.41
C ILE A 28 25.98 -21.03 40.07
N LEU A 29 27.26 -21.30 39.80
CA LEU A 29 27.91 -20.95 38.54
C LEU A 29 27.27 -21.69 37.35
N ALA A 30 27.03 -22.99 37.48
CA ALA A 30 26.38 -23.80 36.46
C ALA A 30 24.95 -23.30 36.17
N VAL A 31 24.16 -23.01 37.20
CA VAL A 31 22.80 -22.46 37.04
C VAL A 31 22.85 -21.07 36.40
N GLY A 32 23.80 -20.21 36.79
CA GLY A 32 24.00 -18.90 36.19
C GLY A 32 24.30 -18.97 34.70
N LEU A 33 25.23 -19.84 34.30
CA LEU A 33 25.59 -20.06 32.89
C LEU A 33 24.43 -20.68 32.09
N LEU A 34 23.68 -21.62 32.67
CA LEU A 34 22.52 -22.22 32.03
C LEU A 34 21.41 -21.18 31.80
N SER A 35 21.16 -20.32 32.78
CA SER A 35 20.19 -19.22 32.67
C SER A 35 20.58 -18.24 31.56
N LEU A 36 21.85 -17.82 31.53
CA LEU A 36 22.37 -16.94 30.49
C LEU A 36 22.28 -17.57 29.10
N SER A 37 22.65 -18.86 28.98
CA SER A 37 22.53 -19.61 27.73
C SER A 37 21.08 -19.72 27.27
N GLY A 38 20.15 -19.96 28.20
CA GLY A 38 18.71 -19.98 27.90
C GLY A 38 18.19 -18.63 27.40
N ILE A 39 18.65 -17.52 27.98
CA ILE A 39 18.31 -16.17 27.51
C ILE A 39 18.88 -15.92 26.12
N ALA A 40 20.16 -16.26 25.90
CA ALA A 40 20.83 -16.08 24.62
C ALA A 40 20.16 -16.88 23.50
N LEU A 41 19.76 -18.12 23.76
CA LEU A 41 19.03 -18.96 22.78
C LEU A 41 17.67 -18.36 22.42
N ARG A 42 16.90 -17.88 23.40
CA ARG A 42 15.60 -17.23 23.14
C ARG A 42 15.75 -15.93 22.33
N SER A 43 16.78 -15.14 22.63
CA SER A 43 17.10 -13.94 21.86
C SER A 43 17.49 -14.28 20.42
N SER A 44 18.35 -15.30 20.24
CA SER A 44 18.76 -15.77 18.91
C SER A 44 17.59 -16.31 18.09
N SER A 45 16.68 -17.08 18.70
CA SER A 45 15.49 -17.59 18.00
C SER A 45 14.53 -16.47 17.60
N GLY A 46 14.39 -15.44 18.44
CA GLY A 46 13.61 -14.25 18.11
C GLY A 46 14.19 -13.49 16.92
N ALA A 47 15.51 -13.24 16.93
CA ALA A 47 16.20 -12.59 15.82
C ALA A 47 16.12 -13.38 14.51
N GLU A 48 16.18 -14.72 14.57
CA GLU A 48 16.00 -15.57 13.39
C GLU A 48 14.58 -15.47 12.83
N ALA A 49 13.56 -15.51 13.69
CA ALA A 49 12.16 -15.38 13.29
C ALA A 49 11.88 -14.02 12.64
N GLU A 50 12.41 -12.94 13.22
CA GLU A 50 12.30 -11.59 12.67
C GLU A 50 12.99 -11.48 11.30
N ALA A 51 14.25 -11.94 11.20
CA ALA A 51 14.99 -11.93 9.93
C ALA A 51 14.25 -12.73 8.83
N ARG A 52 13.63 -13.85 9.20
CA ARG A 52 12.82 -14.66 8.30
C ARG A 52 11.53 -13.95 7.87
N ALA A 53 10.83 -13.29 8.79
CA ALA A 53 9.64 -12.49 8.48
C ALA A 53 9.98 -11.35 7.51
N TYR A 54 11.08 -10.62 7.73
CA TYR A 54 11.55 -9.60 6.80
C TYR A 54 11.93 -10.16 5.42
N ALA A 55 12.59 -11.32 5.37
CA ALA A 55 12.93 -11.96 4.11
C ALA A 55 11.66 -12.36 3.31
N ASN A 56 10.65 -12.92 3.99
CA ASN A 56 9.37 -13.28 3.38
C ASN A 56 8.62 -12.03 2.91
N ALA A 57 8.57 -10.96 3.72
CA ALA A 57 7.93 -9.70 3.35
C ALA A 57 8.63 -9.06 2.13
N ARG A 58 9.96 -9.08 2.08
CA ARG A 58 10.71 -8.58 0.91
C ARG A 58 10.42 -9.41 -0.34
N MET A 59 10.33 -10.73 -0.21
CA MET A 59 9.93 -11.60 -1.33
C MET A 59 8.50 -11.29 -1.79
N ALA A 60 7.56 -11.12 -0.85
CA ALA A 60 6.17 -10.75 -1.13
C ALA A 60 6.08 -9.44 -1.93
N VAL A 61 6.84 -8.42 -1.54
CA VAL A 61 6.90 -7.13 -2.26
C VAL A 61 7.46 -7.31 -3.67
N VAL A 62 8.53 -8.09 -3.85
CA VAL A 62 9.10 -8.34 -5.19
C VAL A 62 8.10 -9.08 -6.08
N VAL A 63 7.37 -10.05 -5.54
CA VAL A 63 6.30 -10.75 -6.27
C VAL A 63 5.16 -9.79 -6.62
N ALA A 64 4.69 -8.99 -5.68
CA ALA A 64 3.64 -8.01 -5.92
C ALA A 64 4.00 -7.00 -7.01
N ILE A 65 5.25 -6.50 -7.02
CA ILE A 65 5.76 -5.62 -8.08
C ILE A 65 5.80 -6.36 -9.42
N SER A 66 6.18 -7.64 -9.42
CA SER A 66 6.27 -8.44 -10.65
C SER A 66 4.89 -8.68 -11.27
N GLU A 67 3.90 -9.04 -10.46
CA GLU A 67 2.51 -9.20 -10.93
C GLU A 67 1.93 -7.84 -11.36
N LEU A 68 2.19 -6.76 -10.61
CA LEU A 68 1.80 -5.42 -11.02
C LEU A 68 2.38 -5.04 -12.39
N GLN A 69 3.67 -5.30 -12.64
CA GLN A 69 4.31 -5.02 -13.93
C GLN A 69 3.77 -5.91 -15.05
N LYS A 70 3.51 -7.19 -14.77
CA LYS A 70 2.96 -8.13 -15.75
C LYS A 70 1.55 -7.75 -16.20
N HIS A 71 0.70 -7.33 -15.26
CA HIS A 71 -0.70 -7.00 -15.54
C HIS A 71 -0.89 -5.54 -15.95
N ALA A 72 -0.22 -4.58 -15.29
CA ALA A 72 -0.40 -3.14 -15.46
C ALA A 72 0.78 -2.42 -16.15
N GLY A 73 1.75 -3.13 -16.72
CA GLY A 73 2.93 -2.53 -17.36
C GLY A 73 2.69 -1.92 -18.75
N ASP A 74 1.61 -2.29 -19.44
CA ASP A 74 1.20 -1.67 -20.70
C ASP A 74 0.40 -0.39 -20.38
N ASP A 75 0.68 0.71 -21.08
CA ASP A 75 0.00 2.00 -20.88
C ASP A 75 -1.51 1.94 -21.17
N ARG A 76 -1.98 0.84 -21.78
CA ARG A 76 -3.39 0.56 -22.08
C ARG A 76 -4.09 -0.27 -21.02
N ARG A 77 -3.66 -0.14 -19.76
CA ARG A 77 -4.25 -0.85 -18.62
C ARG A 77 -4.95 0.15 -17.69
N ILE A 78 -6.05 -0.29 -17.12
CA ILE A 78 -6.84 0.48 -16.15
C ILE A 78 -6.99 -0.37 -14.90
N THR A 79 -6.76 0.24 -13.74
CA THR A 79 -7.00 -0.39 -12.44
C THR A 79 -8.27 0.16 -11.82
N ALA A 80 -9.05 -0.70 -11.16
CA ALA A 80 -10.26 -0.32 -10.45
C ALA A 80 -10.46 -1.19 -9.21
N ASP A 81 -11.14 -0.62 -8.22
CA ASP A 81 -11.46 -1.30 -6.96
C ASP A 81 -12.63 -2.27 -7.21
N ALA A 82 -12.65 -3.41 -6.53
CA ALA A 82 -13.70 -4.42 -6.64
C ALA A 82 -15.10 -3.87 -6.33
N ALA A 83 -15.19 -2.80 -5.54
CA ALA A 83 -16.41 -2.06 -5.28
C ALA A 83 -17.15 -1.57 -6.55
N ILE A 84 -16.47 -1.47 -7.71
CA ILE A 84 -17.11 -1.09 -8.98
C ILE A 84 -18.03 -2.20 -9.53
N LEU A 85 -17.79 -3.45 -9.16
CA LEU A 85 -18.54 -4.62 -9.65
C LEU A 85 -19.77 -4.91 -8.81
N SER A 86 -19.65 -4.77 -7.48
CA SER A 86 -20.74 -5.04 -6.53
C SER A 86 -20.64 -4.12 -5.32
N GLU A 87 -21.78 -3.53 -4.92
CA GLU A 87 -21.88 -2.72 -3.70
C GLU A 87 -21.64 -3.53 -2.42
N ASN A 88 -21.84 -4.85 -2.46
CA ASN A 88 -21.70 -5.76 -1.32
C ASN A 88 -20.49 -6.71 -1.46
N SER A 89 -19.45 -6.30 -2.19
CA SER A 89 -18.21 -7.08 -2.27
C SER A 89 -17.60 -7.30 -0.87
N PRO A 90 -17.22 -8.53 -0.48
CA PRO A 90 -16.55 -8.81 0.79
C PRO A 90 -15.25 -8.01 0.98
N GLN A 91 -14.56 -7.69 -0.12
CA GLN A 91 -13.30 -6.94 -0.12
C GLN A 91 -13.35 -5.80 -1.15
N PRO A 92 -13.99 -4.66 -0.82
CA PRO A 92 -14.26 -3.60 -1.79
C PRO A 92 -13.00 -2.92 -2.33
N HIS A 93 -11.91 -2.89 -1.56
CA HIS A 93 -10.65 -2.21 -1.90
C HIS A 93 -9.62 -3.11 -2.62
N MET A 94 -10.02 -4.31 -3.01
CA MET A 94 -9.18 -5.16 -3.83
C MET A 94 -9.04 -4.55 -5.24
N VAL A 95 -7.83 -4.46 -5.75
CA VAL A 95 -7.54 -3.85 -7.05
C VAL A 95 -7.51 -4.89 -8.15
N GLY A 96 -8.33 -4.70 -9.18
CA GLY A 96 -8.29 -5.47 -10.43
C GLY A 96 -7.62 -4.68 -11.54
N VAL A 97 -7.16 -5.40 -12.57
CA VAL A 97 -6.61 -4.82 -13.80
C VAL A 97 -7.46 -5.20 -14.99
N TRP A 98 -7.79 -4.21 -15.82
CA TRP A 98 -8.51 -4.35 -17.07
C TRP A 98 -7.72 -3.76 -18.23
N ASP A 99 -7.97 -4.28 -19.42
CA ASP A 99 -7.61 -3.61 -20.66
C ASP A 99 -8.51 -2.38 -20.85
N SER A 100 -7.88 -1.31 -21.32
CA SER A 100 -8.62 -0.13 -21.70
C SER A 100 -9.47 -0.38 -22.94
N TRP A 101 -10.64 0.23 -22.95
CA TRP A 101 -11.54 0.13 -24.09
C TRP A 101 -12.33 1.44 -24.23
N SER A 102 -12.55 1.85 -25.47
CA SER A 102 -13.38 3.00 -25.79
C SER A 102 -14.29 2.69 -26.96
N PRO A 103 -15.58 3.03 -26.87
CA PRO A 103 -16.52 2.86 -27.98
C PRO A 103 -16.37 3.90 -29.10
N SER A 104 -15.35 4.77 -29.04
CA SER A 104 -15.05 5.83 -30.02
C SER A 104 -16.26 6.71 -30.35
N MET A 105 -17.11 7.02 -29.35
CA MET A 105 -18.33 7.80 -29.54
C MET A 105 -18.09 9.22 -30.09
N VAL A 106 -16.88 9.77 -29.91
CA VAL A 106 -16.48 11.06 -30.51
C VAL A 106 -16.47 11.00 -32.05
N SER A 107 -16.05 9.88 -32.61
CA SER A 107 -15.98 9.69 -34.06
C SER A 107 -17.33 9.25 -34.66
N GLN A 108 -18.25 8.75 -33.83
CA GLN A 108 -19.55 8.22 -34.24
C GLN A 108 -20.63 8.61 -33.22
N PRO A 109 -21.10 9.88 -33.21
CA PRO A 109 -21.99 10.41 -32.18
C PRO A 109 -23.40 9.80 -32.20
N ASP A 110 -23.84 9.27 -33.35
CA ASP A 110 -25.19 8.69 -33.52
C ASP A 110 -25.28 7.20 -33.13
N ARG A 111 -24.18 6.60 -32.64
CA ARG A 111 -24.14 5.18 -32.29
C ARG A 111 -24.85 4.95 -30.95
N LYS A 112 -25.70 3.91 -30.89
CA LYS A 112 -26.31 3.45 -29.63
C LYS A 112 -25.22 3.08 -28.63
N ALA A 113 -25.42 3.45 -27.36
CA ALA A 113 -24.54 3.05 -26.26
C ALA A 113 -24.28 1.53 -26.32
N PRO A 114 -23.02 1.10 -26.41
CA PRO A 114 -22.68 -0.32 -26.41
C PRO A 114 -23.01 -0.95 -25.07
N ASP A 115 -23.14 -2.27 -25.07
CA ASP A 115 -23.16 -3.03 -23.83
C ASP A 115 -21.76 -2.94 -23.20
N TYR A 116 -21.70 -2.47 -21.96
CA TYR A 116 -20.46 -2.28 -21.24
C TYR A 116 -20.02 -3.55 -20.51
N ASP A 117 -20.89 -4.55 -20.35
CA ASP A 117 -20.56 -5.76 -19.60
C ASP A 117 -19.68 -6.72 -20.39
N GLU A 118 -19.89 -6.82 -21.70
CA GLU A 118 -19.06 -7.60 -22.63
C GLU A 118 -17.57 -7.15 -22.60
N PRO A 119 -17.21 -5.88 -22.88
CA PRO A 119 -15.82 -5.44 -22.84
C PRO A 119 -15.21 -5.46 -21.42
N LYS A 120 -16.02 -5.31 -20.36
CA LYS A 120 -15.54 -5.45 -18.98
C LYS A 120 -15.16 -6.89 -18.63
N ASN A 121 -15.84 -7.86 -19.21
CA ASN A 121 -15.54 -9.28 -19.03
C ASN A 121 -14.32 -9.70 -19.85
N GLU A 122 -14.30 -9.36 -21.13
CA GLU A 122 -13.22 -9.74 -22.05
C GLU A 122 -11.90 -9.04 -21.71
N GLY A 123 -11.97 -7.80 -21.21
CA GLY A 123 -10.81 -7.00 -20.85
C GLY A 123 -10.23 -7.33 -19.48
N PHE A 124 -10.84 -8.20 -18.67
CA PHE A 124 -10.31 -8.49 -17.33
C PHE A 124 -9.01 -9.29 -17.38
N ARG A 125 -8.01 -8.86 -16.62
CA ARG A 125 -6.68 -9.50 -16.60
C ARG A 125 -6.41 -10.26 -15.30
N GLY A 126 -6.97 -9.81 -14.19
CA GLY A 126 -6.77 -10.43 -12.88
C GLY A 126 -6.78 -9.44 -11.72
N TRP A 127 -6.93 -9.98 -10.51
CA TRP A 127 -6.80 -9.26 -9.25
C TRP A 127 -5.35 -9.18 -8.78
N LEU A 128 -4.97 -8.09 -8.13
CA LEU A 128 -3.61 -7.88 -7.62
C LEU A 128 -3.51 -8.27 -6.13
N VAL A 129 -3.70 -9.55 -5.86
CA VAL A 129 -3.68 -10.13 -4.51
C VAL A 129 -3.05 -11.51 -4.53
N SER A 130 -2.43 -11.91 -3.42
CA SER A 130 -1.84 -13.24 -3.29
C SER A 130 -2.91 -14.31 -3.12
N SER A 131 -2.77 -15.38 -3.90
CA SER A 131 -3.53 -16.63 -3.81
C SER A 131 -2.60 -17.81 -4.06
N PRO A 132 -2.77 -18.95 -3.36
CA PRO A 132 -2.12 -20.21 -3.70
C PRO A 132 -2.53 -20.74 -5.08
N GLU A 133 -3.74 -20.39 -5.56
CA GLU A 133 -4.23 -20.73 -6.89
C GLU A 133 -4.26 -19.48 -7.79
N LEU A 134 -3.26 -19.33 -8.65
CA LEU A 134 -3.11 -18.15 -9.51
C LEU A 134 -4.23 -18.02 -10.56
N GLU A 135 -4.75 -19.14 -11.06
CA GLU A 135 -5.80 -19.13 -12.10
C GLU A 135 -7.10 -18.54 -11.57
N ALA A 136 -7.45 -18.81 -10.31
CA ALA A 136 -8.65 -18.28 -9.67
C ALA A 136 -8.64 -16.74 -9.59
N VAL A 137 -7.46 -16.14 -9.39
CA VAL A 137 -7.27 -14.68 -9.33
C VAL A 137 -7.47 -14.02 -10.70
N GLY A 138 -7.34 -14.80 -11.78
CA GLY A 138 -7.65 -14.39 -13.16
C GLY A 138 -9.15 -14.34 -13.46
N GLU A 139 -10.00 -14.87 -12.58
CA GLU A 139 -11.44 -14.84 -12.73
C GLU A 139 -12.04 -13.59 -12.07
N ARG A 140 -12.92 -12.90 -12.79
CA ARG A 140 -13.55 -11.67 -12.30
C ARG A 140 -14.41 -11.92 -11.06
N ASP A 141 -15.10 -13.05 -11.03
CA ASP A 141 -16.04 -13.39 -9.97
C ASP A 141 -15.33 -13.77 -8.64
N TRP A 142 -14.00 -13.93 -8.67
CA TRP A 142 -13.19 -14.18 -7.47
C TRP A 142 -13.34 -13.12 -6.38
N HIS A 143 -13.71 -11.88 -6.74
CA HIS A 143 -13.97 -10.81 -5.77
C HIS A 143 -15.13 -11.10 -4.81
N GLU A 144 -16.03 -12.03 -5.15
CA GLU A 144 -17.11 -12.47 -4.27
C GLU A 144 -16.63 -13.47 -3.21
N THR A 145 -15.39 -13.96 -3.32
CA THR A 145 -14.80 -14.83 -2.33
C THR A 145 -14.70 -14.09 -1.01
N THR A 146 -15.47 -14.54 -0.03
CA THR A 146 -15.37 -14.01 1.33
C THR A 146 -13.99 -14.32 1.87
N ALA A 147 -13.27 -13.29 2.31
CA ALA A 147 -12.11 -13.49 3.18
C ALA A 147 -12.61 -14.19 4.45
N ALA A 148 -12.42 -15.51 4.52
CA ALA A 148 -12.65 -16.25 5.75
C ALA A 148 -11.69 -15.73 6.83
N GLU A 149 -12.06 -15.89 8.10
CA GLU A 149 -11.28 -15.40 9.25
C GLU A 149 -9.79 -15.82 9.17
N GLU A 150 -8.89 -15.15 9.91
CA GLU A 150 -7.44 -15.41 9.94
C GLU A 150 -7.04 -16.90 10.12
N THR A 151 -7.96 -17.72 10.59
CA THR A 151 -7.84 -19.17 10.80
C THR A 151 -7.92 -20.03 9.53
N ASP A 152 -8.37 -19.49 8.38
CA ASP A 152 -8.59 -20.24 7.13
C ASP A 152 -7.58 -19.90 6.01
N GLY A 153 -6.35 -19.50 6.41
CA GLY A 153 -5.27 -19.21 5.45
C GLY A 153 -5.29 -17.79 4.87
N TRP A 154 -6.11 -16.89 5.42
CA TRP A 154 -6.11 -15.47 5.08
C TRP A 154 -5.32 -14.66 6.10
N VAL A 155 -4.62 -13.61 5.65
CA VAL A 155 -3.91 -12.66 6.50
C VAL A 155 -4.34 -11.24 6.16
N SER A 156 -4.57 -10.41 7.18
CA SER A 156 -4.78 -8.97 7.00
C SER A 156 -3.48 -8.31 6.55
N VAL A 157 -3.49 -7.77 5.33
CA VAL A 157 -2.35 -7.04 4.74
C VAL A 157 -2.52 -5.54 4.94
N PHE A 158 -3.75 -5.04 4.88
CA PHE A 158 -4.12 -3.67 5.19
C PHE A 158 -5.16 -3.65 6.30
N SER A 159 -5.08 -2.65 7.18
CA SER A 159 -6.01 -2.47 8.29
C SER A 159 -6.63 -1.08 8.30
N VAL A 160 -7.84 -0.96 8.86
CA VAL A 160 -8.50 0.34 9.06
C VAL A 160 -7.63 1.33 9.84
N GLU A 161 -6.89 0.87 10.85
CA GLU A 161 -6.08 1.76 11.69
C GLU A 161 -4.93 2.43 10.92
N GLN A 162 -4.29 1.69 10.00
CA GLN A 162 -3.12 2.18 9.28
C GLN A 162 -3.48 2.77 7.91
N ASN A 163 -4.47 2.20 7.23
CA ASN A 163 -4.76 2.45 5.82
C ASN A 163 -6.17 2.99 5.57
N GLY A 164 -7.05 2.91 6.56
CA GLY A 164 -8.45 3.34 6.46
C GLY A 164 -9.41 2.29 5.89
N PHE A 165 -8.90 1.11 5.54
CA PHE A 165 -9.68 -0.02 5.05
C PHE A 165 -9.00 -1.34 5.38
N ASP A 166 -9.81 -2.41 5.48
CA ASP A 166 -9.30 -3.76 5.62
C ASP A 166 -9.15 -4.42 4.25
N LEU A 167 -8.01 -5.08 4.04
CA LEU A 167 -7.76 -5.93 2.88
C LEU A 167 -6.96 -7.14 3.32
N ASN A 168 -7.55 -8.31 3.10
CA ASN A 168 -6.97 -9.59 3.43
C ASN A 168 -6.49 -10.27 2.15
N ALA A 169 -5.43 -11.05 2.26
CA ALA A 169 -4.91 -11.84 1.15
C ALA A 169 -4.64 -13.27 1.62
N GLN A 170 -4.72 -14.24 0.70
CA GLN A 170 -4.45 -15.63 1.03
C GLN A 170 -2.94 -15.87 1.16
N LEU A 171 -2.56 -16.72 2.11
CA LEU A 171 -1.20 -17.12 2.37
C LEU A 171 -0.69 -18.04 1.27
N VAL A 172 0.46 -17.70 0.71
CA VAL A 172 1.21 -18.51 -0.23
C VAL A 172 2.36 -19.18 0.52
N GLU A 173 2.40 -20.51 0.50
CA GLU A 173 3.45 -21.28 1.15
C GLU A 173 4.79 -21.11 0.43
N THR A 174 5.85 -20.97 1.22
CA THR A 174 7.24 -20.95 0.75
C THR A 174 8.03 -22.04 1.49
N PRO A 175 9.17 -22.51 0.95
CA PRO A 175 9.92 -23.60 1.57
C PRO A 175 10.35 -23.39 3.03
N LYS A 176 10.35 -22.14 3.53
CA LYS A 176 10.77 -21.81 4.90
C LYS A 176 9.76 -20.96 5.68
N GLY A 177 8.54 -20.76 5.17
CA GLY A 177 7.50 -19.96 5.81
C GLY A 177 6.31 -19.71 4.88
N ALA A 178 5.53 -18.67 5.11
CA ALA A 178 4.48 -18.25 4.20
C ALA A 178 4.57 -16.74 3.97
N MET A 179 3.95 -16.28 2.90
CA MET A 179 3.87 -14.85 2.56
C MET A 179 2.50 -14.53 1.98
N ALA A 180 2.04 -13.31 2.22
CA ALA A 180 0.84 -12.75 1.60
C ALA A 180 1.17 -11.34 1.10
N TRP A 181 0.52 -10.93 0.02
CA TRP A 181 0.67 -9.59 -0.54
C TRP A 181 -0.62 -9.14 -1.19
N ALA A 182 -0.83 -7.83 -1.22
CA ALA A 182 -1.92 -7.21 -1.94
C ALA A 182 -1.46 -5.83 -2.42
N VAL A 183 -1.99 -5.39 -3.56
CA VAL A 183 -1.73 -4.05 -4.09
C VAL A 183 -3.00 -3.22 -3.88
N SER A 184 -2.83 -2.05 -3.27
CA SER A 184 -3.85 -1.00 -3.23
C SER A 184 -3.49 0.11 -4.20
N GLN A 185 -4.50 0.89 -4.61
CA GLN A 185 -4.33 1.97 -5.56
C GLN A 185 -4.63 3.34 -4.95
N GLU A 186 -3.96 4.36 -5.50
CA GLU A 186 -4.09 5.76 -5.08
C GLU A 186 -4.83 6.60 -6.14
N ASN A 187 -5.10 6.04 -7.32
CA ASN A 187 -5.78 6.72 -8.44
C ASN A 187 -7.27 7.03 -8.15
N THR A 188 -7.93 6.24 -7.30
CA THR A 188 -9.33 6.43 -6.89
C THR A 188 -9.46 7.40 -5.71
N LYS A 189 -8.33 7.79 -5.09
CA LYS A 189 -8.32 8.64 -3.90
C LYS A 189 -8.15 10.12 -4.24
N ALA A 190 -8.87 10.96 -3.51
CA ALA A 190 -8.78 12.42 -3.64
C ALA A 190 -7.53 12.96 -2.91
N LYS A 191 -6.70 13.73 -3.62
CA LYS A 191 -5.50 14.34 -3.02
C LYS A 191 -5.87 15.56 -2.17
N VAL A 192 -5.58 15.53 -0.87
CA VAL A 192 -5.98 16.59 0.08
C VAL A 192 -4.92 17.66 0.34
N ASN A 193 -3.66 17.46 -0.03
CA ASN A 193 -2.57 18.41 0.26
C ASN A 193 -2.20 19.28 -0.96
N ILE A 194 -3.21 19.74 -1.71
CA ILE A 194 -2.98 20.54 -2.93
C ILE A 194 -2.76 22.01 -2.56
N GLY A 195 -1.52 22.45 -2.75
CA GLY A 195 -1.15 23.87 -2.75
C GLY A 195 -1.49 24.54 -4.09
N GLY A 196 -1.63 25.86 -4.07
CA GLY A 196 -1.94 26.65 -5.26
C GLY A 196 -2.37 28.07 -4.91
N ARG A 197 -2.58 28.90 -5.94
CA ARG A 197 -3.13 30.25 -5.72
C ARG A 197 -4.51 30.16 -5.05
N ASP A 198 -4.76 31.05 -4.10
CA ASP A 198 -6.04 31.12 -3.39
C ASP A 198 -7.15 31.79 -4.22
N ALA A 199 -6.78 32.50 -5.29
CA ALA A 199 -7.71 33.07 -6.26
C ALA A 199 -7.90 32.13 -7.47
N GLU A 200 -9.09 32.20 -8.09
CA GLU A 200 -9.40 31.43 -9.30
C GLU A 200 -8.38 31.74 -10.40
N PRO A 201 -7.73 30.72 -10.99
CA PRO A 201 -6.77 30.96 -12.05
C PRO A 201 -7.47 31.44 -13.34
N ASP A 202 -6.75 32.21 -14.15
CA ASP A 202 -7.07 32.43 -15.57
C ASP A 202 -7.40 31.07 -16.24
N PRO A 203 -8.36 30.96 -17.18
CA PRO A 203 -8.84 29.67 -17.70
C PRO A 203 -7.73 28.73 -18.21
N ASN A 204 -6.62 29.27 -18.69
CA ASN A 204 -5.48 28.49 -19.16
C ASN A 204 -4.63 27.88 -18.03
N VAL A 205 -4.60 28.48 -16.83
CA VAL A 205 -3.85 27.95 -15.68
C VAL A 205 -4.60 26.80 -15.01
N VAL A 206 -5.94 26.79 -15.12
CA VAL A 206 -6.81 25.71 -14.63
C VAL A 206 -6.46 24.36 -15.27
N LEU A 207 -5.99 24.34 -16.51
CA LEU A 207 -5.66 23.12 -17.24
C LEU A 207 -4.37 22.45 -16.77
N HIS A 208 -3.50 23.19 -16.06
CA HIS A 208 -2.18 22.71 -15.65
C HIS A 208 -2.02 22.50 -14.14
N ALA A 209 -2.92 23.07 -13.33
CA ALA A 209 -2.86 22.95 -11.87
C ALA A 209 -3.80 21.86 -11.36
N GLN A 210 -3.32 21.01 -10.45
CA GLN A 210 -4.19 20.13 -9.68
C GLN A 210 -5.22 21.00 -8.92
N ARG A 211 -6.52 20.74 -9.12
CA ARG A 211 -7.57 21.44 -8.38
C ARG A 211 -7.71 20.85 -6.98
N ARG A 212 -7.90 21.73 -5.97
CA ARG A 212 -8.22 21.32 -4.60
C ARG A 212 -9.52 20.48 -4.61
N PRO A 213 -9.58 19.36 -3.88
CA PRO A 213 -10.79 18.55 -3.84
C PRO A 213 -11.90 19.31 -3.11
N SER A 214 -13.15 19.07 -3.53
CA SER A 214 -14.31 19.43 -2.72
C SER A 214 -14.59 18.29 -1.74
N LEU A 215 -14.47 18.59 -0.45
CA LEU A 215 -14.75 17.71 0.68
C LEU A 215 -16.18 17.89 1.20
N ALA A 216 -17.04 18.65 0.52
CA ALA A 216 -18.41 18.93 0.96
C ALA A 216 -19.29 17.67 1.14
N LEU A 217 -19.01 16.61 0.36
CA LEU A 217 -19.69 15.31 0.46
C LEU A 217 -18.89 14.27 1.27
N SER A 218 -17.72 14.65 1.79
CA SER A 218 -16.89 13.76 2.59
C SER A 218 -17.54 13.51 3.95
N LYS A 219 -17.67 12.24 4.35
CA LYS A 219 -18.12 11.88 5.69
C LYS A 219 -16.97 11.88 6.71
N THR A 220 -15.73 11.77 6.25
CA THR A 220 -14.53 11.59 7.07
C THR A 220 -13.75 12.88 7.30
N LEU A 221 -13.80 13.83 6.37
CA LEU A 221 -13.04 15.08 6.41
C LEU A 221 -13.97 16.29 6.31
N LYS A 222 -13.57 17.40 6.95
CA LYS A 222 -14.24 18.69 6.83
C LYS A 222 -13.66 19.50 5.67
N GLN A 223 -14.46 20.40 5.10
CA GLN A 223 -13.98 21.37 4.10
C GLN A 223 -13.30 22.56 4.82
N PRO A 224 -11.98 22.75 4.66
CA PRO A 224 -11.32 23.94 5.21
C PRO A 224 -11.56 25.17 4.32
N GLU A 225 -11.76 26.33 4.95
CA GLU A 225 -12.03 27.59 4.25
C GLU A 225 -10.76 28.30 3.75
N LYS A 226 -9.63 28.17 4.45
CA LYS A 226 -8.38 28.91 4.21
C LYS A 226 -7.16 27.98 4.38
N ASN A 227 -5.94 28.48 4.19
CA ASN A 227 -4.68 27.80 4.56
C ASN A 227 -4.33 26.50 3.81
N TRP A 228 -4.90 26.24 2.63
CA TRP A 228 -4.52 25.10 1.78
C TRP A 228 -3.02 25.05 1.45
N ASN A 229 -2.39 26.21 1.24
CA ASN A 229 -0.94 26.29 1.00
C ASN A 229 -0.10 25.86 2.19
N LEU A 230 -0.54 26.13 3.42
CA LEU A 230 0.13 25.67 4.62
C LEU A 230 -0.02 24.15 4.79
N ARG A 231 -1.20 23.60 4.45
CA ARG A 231 -1.45 22.15 4.49
C ARG A 231 -0.60 21.38 3.49
N ALA A 232 -0.41 21.93 2.29
CA ALA A 232 0.42 21.32 1.26
C ALA A 232 1.86 21.01 1.73
N GLY A 233 2.44 21.86 2.59
CA GLY A 233 3.77 21.65 3.16
C GLY A 233 3.80 20.91 4.50
N ARG A 234 2.64 20.66 5.14
CA ARG A 234 2.57 20.07 6.49
C ARG A 234 1.96 18.66 6.51
N LEU A 235 1.07 18.34 5.57
CA LEU A 235 0.42 17.04 5.45
C LEU A 235 1.26 16.12 4.56
N CYS A 236 2.12 15.33 5.19
CA CYS A 236 2.97 14.33 4.55
C CYS A 236 2.40 12.91 4.67
N SER A 237 1.47 12.66 5.59
CA SER A 237 0.82 11.36 5.82
C SER A 237 -0.65 11.55 6.18
N ILE A 238 -1.48 10.51 5.97
CA ILE A 238 -2.91 10.56 6.30
C ILE A 238 -3.12 10.70 7.82
N GLN A 239 -2.24 10.10 8.63
CA GLN A 239 -2.30 10.15 10.10
C GLN A 239 -2.11 11.57 10.64
N GLN A 240 -1.41 12.45 9.92
CA GLN A 240 -1.25 13.86 10.29
C GLN A 240 -2.51 14.68 10.08
N ILE A 241 -3.52 14.19 9.35
CA ILE A 241 -4.79 14.90 9.18
C ILE A 241 -5.48 15.10 10.53
N GLY A 242 -5.38 14.14 11.45
CA GLY A 242 -5.94 14.27 12.81
C GLY A 242 -5.36 15.44 13.63
N LEU A 243 -4.22 15.99 13.21
CA LEU A 243 -3.59 17.15 13.87
C LEU A 243 -4.12 18.50 13.33
N ASP A 244 -4.87 18.49 12.23
CA ASP A 244 -5.45 19.68 11.63
C ASP A 244 -6.93 19.81 12.04
N PRO A 245 -7.29 20.74 12.93
CA PRO A 245 -8.65 20.84 13.46
C PRO A 245 -9.69 21.30 12.41
N GLU A 246 -9.25 21.95 11.33
CA GLU A 246 -10.14 22.41 10.26
C GLU A 246 -10.38 21.31 9.21
N LEU A 247 -9.48 20.34 9.08
CA LEU A 247 -9.59 19.23 8.13
C LEU A 247 -10.11 17.95 8.80
N SER A 248 -9.69 17.68 10.04
CA SER A 248 -10.10 16.53 10.81
C SER A 248 -11.58 16.63 11.21
N ALA A 249 -12.30 15.53 11.02
CA ALA A 249 -13.53 15.30 11.75
C ALA A 249 -13.25 15.22 13.26
N ALA A 250 -14.28 15.40 14.09
CA ALA A 250 -14.15 15.36 15.54
C ALA A 250 -13.83 13.95 16.07
N ASP A 251 -14.07 12.92 15.26
CA ASP A 251 -13.80 11.52 15.59
C ASP A 251 -12.37 11.12 15.17
N PRO A 252 -11.53 10.65 16.10
CA PRO A 252 -10.20 10.13 15.78
C PRO A 252 -10.21 8.98 14.75
N LEU A 253 -11.25 8.15 14.73
CA LEU A 253 -11.37 7.04 13.78
C LEU A 253 -11.65 7.55 12.36
N ALA A 254 -12.32 8.69 12.22
CA ALA A 254 -12.63 9.28 10.92
C ALA A 254 -11.36 9.71 10.16
N ALA A 255 -10.29 10.10 10.87
CA ALA A 255 -9.01 10.42 10.25
C ALA A 255 -8.32 9.16 9.68
N ALA A 256 -8.43 8.01 10.37
CA ALA A 256 -7.93 6.74 9.86
C ALA A 256 -8.74 6.29 8.64
N LEU A 257 -10.08 6.29 8.73
CA LEU A 257 -11.00 5.96 7.64
C LEU A 257 -10.85 6.87 6.41
N ALA A 258 -10.30 8.08 6.58
CA ALA A 258 -10.02 8.96 5.45
C ALA A 258 -9.05 8.32 4.43
N GLY A 259 -8.16 7.42 4.86
CA GLY A 259 -7.18 6.75 3.99
C GLY A 259 -7.79 5.88 2.88
N ALA A 260 -9.06 5.49 3.01
CA ALA A 260 -9.78 4.76 1.98
C ALA A 260 -10.17 5.62 0.77
N SER A 261 -10.44 6.92 0.97
CA SER A 261 -10.93 7.83 -0.09
C SER A 261 -10.03 9.03 -0.36
N HIS A 262 -9.07 9.29 0.51
CA HIS A 262 -8.20 10.46 0.45
C HIS A 262 -6.73 10.06 0.52
N SER A 263 -5.89 10.86 -0.11
CA SER A 263 -4.44 10.66 -0.09
C SER A 263 -3.69 11.98 0.00
N VAL A 264 -2.45 11.90 0.46
CA VAL A 264 -1.46 12.99 0.41
C VAL A 264 -0.45 12.79 -0.71
N HIS A 265 -0.52 11.65 -1.39
CA HIS A 265 0.35 11.30 -2.51
C HIS A 265 -0.52 11.08 -3.75
N SER A 266 -0.22 11.80 -4.82
CA SER A 266 -0.78 11.49 -6.13
C SER A 266 0.14 12.06 -7.20
N GLN A 267 0.48 11.18 -8.13
CA GLN A 267 1.27 11.45 -9.32
C GLN A 267 0.43 10.96 -10.50
N GLY A 268 0.48 11.71 -11.60
CA GLY A 268 -0.24 11.35 -12.82
C GLY A 268 0.61 11.72 -14.02
N LEU A 269 0.51 10.90 -15.07
CA LEU A 269 1.12 11.15 -16.37
C LEU A 269 0.01 11.43 -17.38
N LEU A 270 0.31 12.28 -18.37
CA LEU A 270 -0.65 12.64 -19.42
C LEU A 270 -0.62 11.58 -20.54
N CYS A 271 -1.07 10.36 -20.23
CA CYS A 271 -1.08 9.24 -21.17
C CYS A 271 -2.44 9.06 -21.87
N ASP A 272 -2.44 8.58 -23.11
CA ASP A 272 -3.63 8.05 -23.77
C ASP A 272 -3.80 6.60 -23.37
N VAL A 273 -4.74 6.35 -22.46
CA VAL A 273 -4.97 5.00 -21.94
C VAL A 273 -5.65 4.11 -22.99
N VAL A 274 -6.34 4.65 -24.01
CA VAL A 274 -7.02 3.85 -25.04
C VAL A 274 -6.05 3.36 -26.11
N HIS A 275 -5.22 4.27 -26.65
CA HIS A 275 -4.32 3.96 -27.76
C HIS A 275 -2.86 3.71 -27.32
N GLY A 276 -2.52 4.03 -26.07
CA GLY A 276 -1.14 4.02 -25.55
C GLY A 276 -0.38 5.30 -25.88
N GLY A 277 0.72 5.56 -25.16
CA GLY A 277 1.54 6.76 -25.35
C GLY A 277 0.99 8.00 -24.67
N LEU A 278 1.41 9.19 -25.12
CA LEU A 278 0.97 10.47 -24.56
C LEU A 278 -0.39 10.89 -25.12
N LYS A 279 -1.22 11.53 -24.29
CA LYS A 279 -2.57 12.01 -24.66
C LYS A 279 -2.56 12.94 -25.88
N THR A 280 -1.52 13.77 -25.96
CA THR A 280 -1.24 14.65 -27.09
C THR A 280 0.26 14.68 -27.28
N ASP A 281 0.74 14.36 -28.48
CA ASP A 281 2.13 14.59 -28.85
C ASP A 281 2.32 16.08 -29.19
N LEU A 282 3.18 16.75 -28.42
CA LEU A 282 3.51 18.17 -28.61
C LEU A 282 4.87 18.36 -29.28
N SER A 283 5.61 17.29 -29.58
CA SER A 283 6.97 17.36 -30.11
C SER A 283 7.00 18.11 -31.45
N LEU A 284 6.04 17.81 -32.33
CA LEU A 284 5.83 18.51 -33.60
C LEU A 284 5.62 20.02 -33.41
N GLY A 285 4.83 20.41 -32.40
CA GLY A 285 4.58 21.82 -32.10
C GLY A 285 5.86 22.58 -31.72
N PHE A 286 6.78 21.94 -31.01
CA PHE A 286 8.03 22.57 -30.58
C PHE A 286 9.10 22.68 -31.68
N GLU A 287 8.93 21.95 -32.79
CA GLU A 287 9.81 22.07 -33.96
C GLU A 287 9.32 23.13 -34.97
N LEU A 288 8.07 23.59 -34.84
CA LEU A 288 7.47 24.61 -35.71
C LEU A 288 7.92 26.02 -35.32
N GLY A 289 8.05 26.89 -36.32
CA GLY A 289 8.21 28.33 -36.08
C GLY A 289 6.94 28.94 -35.49
N ASP A 290 7.07 30.08 -34.80
CA ASP A 290 5.96 30.73 -34.06
C ASP A 290 4.68 30.94 -34.90
N GLY A 291 4.82 31.25 -36.19
CA GLY A 291 3.69 31.44 -37.11
C GLY A 291 2.92 30.15 -37.38
N ASP A 292 3.63 29.05 -37.63
CA ASP A 292 3.05 27.73 -37.90
C ASP A 292 2.52 27.09 -36.62
N PHE A 293 3.18 27.33 -35.48
CA PHE A 293 2.70 26.92 -34.17
C PHE A 293 1.36 27.57 -33.82
N ALA A 294 1.17 28.85 -34.19
CA ALA A 294 -0.06 29.59 -33.92
C ALA A 294 -1.24 29.23 -34.84
N SER A 295 -0.99 28.51 -35.94
CA SER A 295 -2.00 28.09 -36.90
C SER A 295 -3.05 27.15 -36.27
N SER A 296 -4.22 27.00 -36.91
CA SER A 296 -5.28 26.11 -36.44
C SER A 296 -4.93 24.62 -36.55
N SER A 297 -3.89 24.26 -37.32
CA SER A 297 -3.49 22.88 -37.58
C SER A 297 -2.01 22.79 -37.92
N TRP A 298 -1.31 21.85 -37.31
CA TRP A 298 0.08 21.52 -37.59
C TRP A 298 0.12 20.44 -38.70
N GLY A 299 -0.01 20.88 -39.96
CA GLY A 299 -0.21 19.98 -41.09
C GLY A 299 -1.59 19.30 -41.03
N ASP A 300 -1.61 17.97 -41.04
CA ASP A 300 -2.84 17.17 -40.92
C ASP A 300 -3.32 17.01 -39.46
N VAL A 301 -2.54 17.47 -38.49
CA VAL A 301 -2.87 17.37 -37.05
C VAL A 301 -3.57 18.66 -36.59
N PRO A 302 -4.81 18.60 -36.08
CA PRO A 302 -5.46 19.76 -35.47
C PRO A 302 -4.62 20.31 -34.32
N ASN A 303 -4.41 21.63 -34.26
CA ASN A 303 -3.59 22.22 -33.21
C ASN A 303 -4.27 21.99 -31.85
N PRO A 304 -3.63 21.27 -30.92
CA PRO A 304 -4.23 20.90 -29.63
C PRO A 304 -4.45 22.09 -28.70
N PHE A 305 -3.78 23.23 -28.92
CA PHE A 305 -3.97 24.45 -28.14
C PHE A 305 -5.09 25.37 -28.67
N ARG A 306 -5.51 25.18 -29.92
CA ARG A 306 -6.48 26.04 -30.61
C ARG A 306 -7.81 25.34 -30.88
N THR A 307 -7.80 24.01 -30.90
CA THR A 307 -8.97 23.18 -31.11
C THR A 307 -9.25 22.43 -29.81
N PRO A 308 -10.21 22.87 -28.96
CA PRO A 308 -10.59 22.08 -27.82
C PRO A 308 -11.20 20.77 -28.35
N ARG A 309 -10.50 19.65 -28.13
CA ARG A 309 -11.13 18.34 -28.17
C ARG A 309 -12.10 18.31 -26.98
N VAL A 310 -13.38 18.52 -27.25
CA VAL A 310 -14.48 18.22 -26.32
C VAL A 310 -14.61 16.71 -26.22
#